data_AF-A0A0G1AUJ2-F1
#
_entry.id   AF-A0A0G1AUJ2-F1
#
_cell.length_a   1.000
_cell.length_b   1.000
_cell.length_c   1.000
_cell.angle_alpha   90.00
_cell.angle_beta   90.00
_cell.angle_gamma   90.00
#
_symmetry.space_group_name_H-M   'P 1'
#
loop_
_entity.id
_entity.type
_entity.pdbx_description
1 polymer ?
#
loop_
_entity_poly.entity_id
_entity_poly.type
_entity_poly.pdbx_seq_one_letter_code
_entity_poly.pdbx_strand_id
1 'polypeptide(L)'
;MKNLRAHHLLSFLAAGGVALAALNFSGSNTQPLFNSSDSFVLFASEEVKIEEGTQISSGDIGSNKTIDVQKDAIINGNLFADKITLDKNTTINGNVSFNKLQIKKENANIRNSNQASFSTHS
;
A
#
# COMPACT_ATOMS: atom_id res chain seq x y z
N MET A 1 -55.70 35.13 3.92
CA MET A 1 -54.98 33.84 3.81
C MET A 1 -53.61 34.14 3.20
N LYS A 2 -52.52 33.86 3.93
CA LYS A 2 -51.16 34.36 3.61
C LYS A 2 -50.47 33.42 2.60
N ASN A 3 -50.12 33.96 1.43
CA ASN A 3 -49.34 33.28 0.39
C ASN A 3 -47.91 33.02 0.87
N LEU A 4 -47.62 31.78 1.24
CA LEU A 4 -46.26 31.30 1.51
C LEU A 4 -45.56 31.02 0.18
N ARG A 5 -44.57 31.85 -0.14
CA ARG A 5 -43.78 31.82 -1.38
C ARG A 5 -42.92 30.55 -1.42
N ALA A 6 -43.03 29.78 -2.50
CA ALA A 6 -42.39 28.49 -2.74
C ALA A 6 -40.83 28.48 -2.63
N HIS A 7 -40.19 29.64 -2.56
CA HIS A 7 -38.73 29.76 -2.49
C HIS A 7 -38.10 29.29 -1.18
N HIS A 8 -38.86 29.19 -0.08
CA HIS A 8 -38.33 28.74 1.21
C HIS A 8 -38.30 27.20 1.38
N LEU A 9 -39.08 26.46 0.58
CA LEU A 9 -39.09 24.99 0.62
C LEU A 9 -37.88 24.38 -0.11
N LEU A 10 -37.43 25.01 -1.20
CA LEU A 10 -36.25 24.57 -1.95
C LEU A 10 -34.95 24.75 -1.14
N SER A 11 -34.84 25.82 -0.32
CA SER A 11 -33.63 26.05 0.46
C SER A 11 -33.45 25.07 1.61
N PHE A 12 -34.56 24.60 2.22
CA PHE A 12 -34.51 23.57 3.26
C PHE A 12 -34.09 22.20 2.70
N LEU A 13 -34.53 21.85 1.49
CA LEU A 13 -34.12 20.59 0.85
C LEU A 13 -32.65 20.63 0.41
N ALA A 14 -32.17 21.75 -0.14
CA ALA A 14 -30.76 21.92 -0.52
C ALA A 14 -29.83 21.95 0.70
N ALA A 15 -30.18 22.69 1.75
CA ALA A 15 -29.40 22.72 3.00
C ALA A 15 -29.45 21.37 3.73
N GLY A 16 -30.62 20.72 3.76
CA GLY A 16 -30.81 19.38 4.33
C GLY A 16 -30.04 18.30 3.56
N GLY A 17 -30.04 18.34 2.22
CA GLY A 17 -29.29 17.39 1.39
C GLY A 17 -27.78 17.50 1.55
N VAL A 18 -27.25 18.74 1.63
CA VAL A 18 -25.81 18.97 1.89
C VAL A 18 -25.45 18.56 3.31
N ALA A 19 -26.29 18.84 4.31
CA ALA A 19 -26.07 18.39 5.69
C ALA A 19 -26.11 16.86 5.81
N LEU A 20 -27.04 16.17 5.12
CA LEU A 20 -27.13 14.71 5.13
C LEU A 20 -25.95 14.05 4.43
N ALA A 21 -25.46 14.62 3.32
CA ALA A 21 -24.24 14.15 2.67
C ALA A 21 -23.02 14.37 3.57
N ALA A 22 -22.87 15.55 4.18
CA ALA A 22 -21.79 15.83 5.11
C ALA A 22 -21.78 14.87 6.31
N LEU A 23 -22.95 14.51 6.86
CA LEU A 23 -23.05 13.52 7.94
C LEU A 23 -22.70 12.08 7.50
N ASN A 24 -22.99 11.70 6.24
CA ASN A 24 -22.59 10.40 5.69
C ASN A 24 -21.08 10.33 5.36
N PHE A 25 -20.43 11.44 5.03
CA PHE A 25 -18.99 11.49 4.77
C PHE A 25 -18.14 11.84 6.01
N SER A 26 -18.75 12.40 7.07
CA SER A 26 -18.05 12.74 8.33
C SER A 26 -18.06 11.61 9.37
N GLY A 27 -18.74 10.49 9.07
CA GLY A 27 -18.70 9.27 9.88
C GLY A 27 -17.52 8.40 9.48
N SER A 28 -16.45 8.48 10.27
CA SER A 28 -15.22 7.68 10.24
C SER A 28 -15.44 6.15 10.21
N ASN A 29 -15.90 5.63 9.09
CA ASN A 29 -15.89 4.20 8.73
C ASN A 29 -15.29 4.08 7.33
N THR A 30 -14.06 4.57 7.16
CA THR A 30 -13.21 4.07 6.08
C THR A 30 -12.87 2.62 6.42
N GLN A 31 -13.83 1.70 6.21
CA GLN A 31 -13.48 0.30 6.19
C GLN A 31 -12.38 0.15 5.14
N PRO A 32 -11.23 -0.43 5.50
CA PRO A 32 -10.14 -0.60 4.56
C PRO A 32 -10.66 -1.40 3.36
N LEU A 33 -10.17 -1.07 2.16
CA LEU A 33 -10.57 -1.71 0.91
C LEU A 33 -10.42 -3.23 0.96
N PHE A 34 -9.48 -3.70 1.78
CA PHE A 34 -9.29 -5.08 2.17
C PHE A 34 -9.35 -5.19 3.69
N ASN A 35 -9.90 -6.30 4.19
CA ASN A 35 -9.75 -6.62 5.59
C ASN A 35 -8.25 -6.88 5.86
N SER A 36 -7.70 -6.38 6.96
CA SER A 36 -6.24 -6.44 7.22
C SER A 36 -5.69 -7.86 7.40
N SER A 37 -6.58 -8.87 7.45
CA SER A 37 -6.29 -10.29 7.50
C SER A 37 -6.24 -10.98 6.13
N ASP A 38 -6.77 -10.35 5.09
CA ASP A 38 -6.90 -11.00 3.78
C ASP A 38 -5.56 -10.91 3.04
N SER A 39 -5.05 -12.05 2.59
CA SER A 39 -3.83 -12.08 1.77
C SER A 39 -4.16 -11.66 0.35
N PHE A 40 -3.39 -10.73 -0.21
CA PHE A 40 -3.48 -10.35 -1.61
C PHE A 40 -2.21 -10.73 -2.36
N VAL A 41 -2.28 -10.72 -3.69
CA VAL A 41 -1.10 -10.75 -4.56
C VAL A 41 -1.11 -9.50 -5.41
N LEU A 42 -0.08 -8.67 -5.29
CA LEU A 42 0.13 -7.50 -6.15
C LEU A 42 1.24 -7.82 -7.13
N PHE A 43 0.94 -7.77 -8.43
CA PHE A 43 1.94 -8.06 -9.46
C PHE A 43 2.00 -6.94 -10.51
N ALA A 44 3.21 -6.44 -10.79
CA ALA A 44 3.46 -5.45 -11.83
C ALA A 44 4.40 -5.99 -12.93
N SER A 45 4.18 -5.56 -14.18
CA SER A 45 5.04 -5.97 -15.30
C SER A 45 6.40 -5.25 -15.32
N GLU A 46 6.53 -4.13 -14.62
CA GLU A 46 7.71 -3.24 -14.71
C GLU A 46 8.26 -2.93 -13.32
N GLU A 47 7.50 -2.20 -12.50
CA GLU A 47 7.97 -1.73 -11.21
C GLU A 47 6.86 -1.77 -10.17
N VAL A 48 7.21 -2.16 -8.95
CA VAL A 48 6.45 -1.81 -7.75
C VAL A 48 7.32 -0.91 -6.90
N LYS A 49 6.82 0.29 -6.60
CA LYS A 49 7.46 1.24 -5.71
C LYS A 49 6.69 1.32 -4.40
N ILE A 50 7.37 0.98 -3.31
CA ILE A 50 6.83 1.05 -1.96
C ILE A 50 7.44 2.29 -1.31
N GLU A 51 6.61 3.31 -1.14
CA GLU A 51 7.03 4.63 -0.65
C GLU A 51 7.40 4.60 0.83
N GLU A 52 8.11 5.64 1.28
CA GLU A 52 8.56 5.82 2.66
C GLU A 52 7.45 5.58 3.68
N GLY A 53 7.77 4.81 4.74
CA GLY A 53 6.86 4.56 5.86
C GLY A 53 5.64 3.70 5.52
N THR A 54 5.56 3.12 4.32
CA THR A 54 4.45 2.24 3.93
C THR A 54 4.43 0.99 4.80
N GLN A 55 3.24 0.61 5.26
CA GLN A 55 3.02 -0.64 5.99
C GLN A 55 2.12 -1.57 5.19
N ILE A 56 2.60 -2.78 4.95
CA ILE A 56 1.87 -3.85 4.28
C ILE A 56 1.67 -4.97 5.30
N SER A 57 0.44 -5.11 5.77
CA SER A 57 0.11 -6.02 6.88
C SER A 57 -0.03 -7.50 6.47
N SER A 58 -0.27 -7.75 5.19
CA SER A 58 -0.42 -9.08 4.57
C SER A 58 -0.18 -8.97 3.06
N GLY A 59 0.10 -10.10 2.40
CA GLY A 59 0.10 -10.21 0.94
C GLY A 59 1.47 -10.27 0.27
N ASP A 60 1.52 -10.92 -0.89
CA ASP A 60 2.74 -11.10 -1.68
C ASP A 60 2.86 -10.05 -2.79
N ILE A 61 4.09 -9.59 -3.03
CA ILE A 61 4.38 -8.50 -3.98
C ILE A 61 5.39 -8.99 -4.99
N GLY A 62 5.01 -8.91 -6.27
CA GLY A 62 5.82 -9.35 -7.39
C GLY A 62 6.02 -8.26 -8.44
N SER A 63 7.17 -8.27 -9.09
CA SER A 63 7.44 -7.51 -10.31
C SER A 63 8.30 -8.31 -11.27
N ASN A 64 8.10 -8.17 -12.58
CA ASN A 64 9.02 -8.79 -13.54
C ASN A 64 10.41 -8.15 -13.50
N LYS A 65 10.51 -6.82 -13.26
CA LYS A 65 11.80 -6.12 -13.27
C LYS A 65 12.21 -5.65 -11.89
N THR A 66 11.54 -4.64 -11.34
CA THR A 66 12.03 -3.98 -10.12
C THR A 66 10.99 -3.91 -9.01
N ILE A 67 11.44 -4.13 -7.78
CA ILE A 67 10.77 -3.63 -6.58
C ILE A 67 11.71 -2.64 -5.89
N ASP A 68 11.26 -1.41 -5.68
CA ASP A 68 11.97 -0.38 -4.90
C ASP A 68 11.21 -0.14 -3.58
N VAL A 69 11.86 -0.45 -2.46
CA VAL A 69 11.33 -0.27 -1.12
C VAL A 69 12.07 0.86 -0.44
N GLN A 70 11.38 1.98 -0.23
CA GLN A 70 11.93 3.14 0.44
C GLN A 70 12.02 2.96 1.95
N LYS A 71 12.68 3.93 2.58
CA LYS A 71 13.05 3.86 3.99
C LYS A 71 11.84 3.72 4.92
N ASP A 72 12.10 3.09 6.07
CA ASP A 72 11.13 2.93 7.16
C ASP A 72 9.87 2.11 6.78
N ALA A 73 9.87 1.43 5.64
CA ALA A 73 8.77 0.55 5.23
C ALA A 73 8.77 -0.78 6.00
N ILE A 74 7.57 -1.29 6.32
CA ILE A 74 7.36 -2.58 7.00
C ILE A 74 6.45 -3.45 6.13
N ILE A 75 6.92 -4.63 5.76
CA ILE A 75 6.20 -5.54 4.88
C ILE A 75 6.07 -6.91 5.53
N ASN A 76 4.83 -7.36 5.72
CA ASN A 76 4.48 -8.71 6.15
C ASN A 76 3.97 -9.49 4.93
N GLY A 77 4.89 -10.14 4.22
CA GLY A 77 4.62 -10.68 2.91
C GLY A 77 5.87 -11.11 2.16
N ASN A 78 5.72 -11.89 1.09
CA ASN A 78 6.84 -12.28 0.25
C ASN A 78 7.09 -11.24 -0.87
N LEU A 79 8.35 -11.08 -1.27
CA LEU A 79 8.77 -10.23 -2.39
C LEU A 79 9.42 -11.08 -3.49
N PHE A 80 9.07 -10.82 -4.75
CA PHE A 80 9.69 -11.47 -5.92
C PHE A 80 9.96 -10.46 -7.05
N ALA A 81 11.21 -10.30 -7.48
CA ALA A 81 11.55 -9.52 -8.68
C ALA A 81 12.94 -9.84 -9.25
N ASP A 82 13.24 -9.41 -10.48
CA ASP A 82 14.61 -9.49 -11.01
C ASP A 82 15.58 -8.66 -10.15
N LYS A 83 15.21 -7.41 -9.85
CA LYS A 83 15.93 -6.49 -8.97
C LYS A 83 15.08 -6.05 -7.79
N ILE A 84 15.63 -6.15 -6.59
CA ILE A 84 15.04 -5.57 -5.37
C ILE A 84 16.01 -4.53 -4.80
N THR A 85 15.52 -3.31 -4.56
CA THR A 85 16.25 -2.26 -3.85
C THR A 85 15.58 -2.02 -2.51
N LEU A 86 16.34 -2.12 -1.43
CA LEU A 86 15.88 -1.85 -0.07
C LEU A 86 16.63 -0.64 0.49
N ASP A 87 15.88 0.37 0.90
CA ASP A 87 16.43 1.52 1.59
C ASP A 87 16.55 1.26 3.11
N LYS A 88 16.99 2.29 3.82
CA LYS A 88 17.31 2.28 5.25
C LYS A 88 16.12 1.90 6.12
N ASN A 89 16.38 1.23 7.25
CA ASN A 89 15.35 0.87 8.25
C ASN A 89 14.15 0.08 7.70
N THR A 90 14.27 -0.54 6.52
CA THR A 90 13.22 -1.39 5.97
C THR A 90 13.18 -2.73 6.71
N THR A 91 11.97 -3.21 6.98
CA THR A 91 11.73 -4.51 7.63
C THR A 91 10.85 -5.37 6.75
N ILE A 92 11.37 -6.54 6.35
CA ILE A 92 10.61 -7.55 5.61
C ILE A 92 10.41 -8.79 6.48
N ASN A 93 9.15 -9.07 6.80
CA ASN A 93 8.70 -10.25 7.52
C ASN A 93 8.08 -11.23 6.50
N GLY A 94 8.95 -11.87 5.73
CA GLY A 94 8.59 -12.84 4.70
C GLY A 94 9.81 -13.27 3.90
N ASN A 95 9.60 -13.96 2.79
CA ASN A 95 10.68 -14.39 1.90
C ASN A 95 10.94 -13.35 0.81
N VAL A 96 12.21 -13.16 0.47
CA VAL A 96 12.63 -12.20 -0.58
C VAL A 96 13.42 -12.98 -1.64
N SER A 97 12.84 -13.10 -2.84
CA SER A 97 13.42 -13.82 -3.98
C SER A 97 13.83 -12.84 -5.07
N PHE A 98 15.10 -12.91 -5.49
CA PHE A 98 15.68 -11.94 -6.42
C PHE A 98 16.84 -12.53 -7.22
N ASN A 99 17.11 -11.92 -8.39
CA ASN A 99 18.37 -12.11 -9.09
C ASN A 99 19.42 -11.09 -8.63
N LYS A 100 18.99 -9.85 -8.34
CA LYS A 100 19.84 -8.74 -7.90
C LYS A 100 19.25 -8.07 -6.67
N LEU A 101 20.03 -7.97 -5.59
CA LEU A 101 19.65 -7.23 -4.38
C LEU A 101 20.58 -6.06 -4.14
N GLN A 102 20.01 -4.87 -3.95
CA GLN A 102 20.72 -3.66 -3.58
C GLN A 102 20.19 -3.14 -2.24
N ILE A 103 21.05 -3.09 -1.23
CA ILE A 103 20.70 -2.54 0.09
C ILE A 103 21.44 -1.21 0.26
N LYS A 104 20.70 -0.09 0.38
CA LYS A 104 21.31 1.20 0.69
C LYS A 104 21.64 1.21 2.18
N LYS A 105 22.95 1.12 2.48
CA LYS A 105 23.44 0.66 3.78
C LYS A 105 23.27 1.70 4.88
N GLU A 106 22.22 1.51 5.66
CA GLU A 106 22.13 1.73 7.11
C GLU A 106 20.84 1.04 7.63
N ASN A 107 21.02 -0.05 8.37
CA ASN A 107 20.00 -0.82 9.09
C ASN A 107 18.83 -1.48 8.30
N ALA A 108 19.05 -2.09 7.14
CA ALA A 108 18.03 -3.01 6.57
C ALA A 108 18.11 -4.40 7.25
N ASN A 109 16.99 -4.90 7.80
CA ASN A 109 16.92 -6.20 8.49
C ASN A 109 16.00 -7.16 7.73
N ILE A 110 16.59 -8.18 7.10
CA ILE A 110 15.85 -9.25 6.42
C ILE A 110 15.91 -10.49 7.32
N ARG A 111 14.75 -10.90 7.86
CA ARG A 111 14.67 -12.01 8.82
C ARG A 111 14.66 -13.41 8.20
N ASN A 112 14.39 -13.54 6.90
CA ASN A 112 14.46 -14.82 6.19
C ASN A 112 14.75 -14.59 4.70
N SER A 113 15.92 -15.03 4.22
CA SER A 113 16.30 -14.93 2.81
C SER A 113 16.84 -16.28 2.32
N ASN A 114 16.24 -16.82 1.26
CA ASN A 114 16.83 -17.92 0.51
C ASN A 114 17.74 -17.31 -0.56
N GLN A 115 19.06 -17.42 -0.38
CA GLN A 115 20.03 -17.08 -1.43
C GLN A 115 20.01 -18.15 -2.51
N ALA A 116 19.54 -17.83 -3.71
CA ALA A 116 19.88 -18.62 -4.88
C ALA A 116 21.37 -18.38 -5.21
N SER A 117 22.20 -19.41 -5.03
CA SER A 117 23.63 -19.36 -5.37
C SER A 117 23.81 -19.29 -6.89
N PHE A 118 24.44 -18.23 -7.40
CA PHE A 118 24.88 -18.17 -8.80
C PHE A 118 26.32 -18.71 -8.90
N SER A 119 26.50 -19.80 -9.66
CA SER A 119 27.83 -20.25 -10.06
C SER A 119 28.38 -19.29 -11.12
N THR A 120 29.53 -18.67 -10.85
CA THR A 120 30.33 -18.00 -11.86
C THR A 120 31.05 -19.06 -12.70
N HIS A 121 30.69 -19.21 -13.98
CA HIS A 121 31.56 -19.89 -14.94
C HIS A 121 32.49 -18.87 -15.57
N SER A 122 33.78 -19.23 -15.55
CA SER A 122 34.97 -18.46 -15.96
C SER A 122 34.98 -18.05 -17.43
#